data_AF-W6Q022-F1
#
_entry.id   AF-W6Q022-F1
#
_cell.length_a   1.000
_cell.length_b   1.000
_cell.length_c   1.000
_cell.angle_alpha   90.00
_cell.angle_beta   90.00
_cell.angle_gamma   90.00
#
_symmetry.space_group_name_H-M   'P 1'
#
loop_
_entity.id
_entity.type
_entity.pdbx_description
1 polymer ?
#
loop_
_entity_poly.entity_id
_entity_poly.type
_entity_poly.pdbx_seq_one_letter_code
_entity_poly.pdbx_strand_id
1 'polypeptide(L)'
;MVNENSFDITGIIDWEGAFTALCKLISFPSFLATIPASFDLPRKYDQDGQPLDERLRERWRQRGEYLEMVRSVEHEESNHLLSAGLGSERDQVMAYLYWAYGGFGKLGFYHRIIEQLR
;
A
#
# COMPACT_ATOMS: atom_id res chain seq x y z
N MET A 1 38.88 -21.18 10.50
CA MET A 1 37.44 -21.26 10.84
C MET A 1 37.07 -19.96 11.51
N VAL A 2 36.09 -19.23 10.97
CA VAL A 2 35.62 -17.98 11.58
C VAL A 2 34.82 -18.35 12.83
N ASN A 3 35.09 -17.67 13.94
CA ASN A 3 34.38 -17.90 15.20
C ASN A 3 32.98 -17.29 15.08
N GLU A 4 31.94 -18.12 14.96
CA GLU A 4 30.55 -17.69 14.78
C GLU A 4 30.04 -16.83 15.96
N ASN A 5 30.69 -16.91 17.13
CA ASN A 5 30.36 -16.10 18.30
C ASN A 5 30.88 -14.64 18.22
N SER A 6 31.54 -14.24 17.13
CA SER A 6 32.00 -12.85 16.94
C SER A 6 30.99 -11.94 16.25
N PHE A 7 29.82 -12.46 15.85
CA PHE A 7 28.79 -11.67 15.18
C PHE A 7 27.62 -11.43 16.12
N ASP A 8 27.36 -10.16 16.42
CA ASP A 8 26.16 -9.73 17.14
C ASP A 8 25.00 -9.68 16.14
N ILE A 9 24.49 -10.86 15.76
CA ILE A 9 23.43 -11.00 14.75
C ILE A 9 22.12 -10.47 15.34
N THR A 10 21.72 -9.26 14.93
CA THR A 10 20.49 -8.59 15.41
C THR A 10 19.22 -9.15 14.77
N GLY A 11 19.34 -9.91 13.68
CA GLY A 11 18.22 -10.59 13.01
C GLY A 11 18.63 -11.27 11.70
N ILE A 12 17.86 -12.30 11.31
CA ILE A 12 17.98 -12.98 10.01
C ILE A 12 16.85 -12.46 9.13
N ILE A 13 17.18 -11.90 7.97
CA ILE A 13 16.20 -11.51 6.96
C ILE A 13 16.12 -12.64 5.95
N ASP A 14 14.98 -13.29 5.89
CA ASP A 14 14.65 -14.20 4.81
C ASP A 14 14.40 -13.38 3.53
N TRP A 15 15.23 -13.60 2.52
CA TRP A 15 15.14 -12.93 1.22
C TRP A 15 14.34 -13.75 0.22
N GLU A 16 13.85 -14.94 0.59
CA GLU A 16 13.02 -15.74 -0.32
C GLU A 16 11.74 -14.98 -0.69
N GLY A 17 11.55 -14.73 -1.98
CA GLY A 17 10.44 -13.93 -2.49
C GLY A 17 10.67 -12.40 -2.48
N ALA A 18 11.86 -11.93 -2.10
CA ALA A 18 12.22 -10.52 -2.27
C ALA A 18 12.31 -10.17 -3.77
N PHE A 19 11.78 -8.99 -4.14
CA PHE A 19 11.87 -8.48 -5.50
C PHE A 19 12.09 -6.97 -5.50
N THR A 20 12.69 -6.45 -6.56
CA THR A 20 12.80 -5.00 -6.77
C THR A 20 11.50 -4.48 -7.35
N ALA A 21 10.72 -3.77 -6.53
CA ALA A 21 9.52 -3.08 -6.96
C ALA A 21 9.82 -1.61 -7.29
N LEU A 22 9.05 -1.03 -8.21
CA LEU A 22 8.93 0.42 -8.26
C LEU A 22 8.33 0.91 -6.94
N CYS A 23 8.87 1.96 -6.34
CA CYS A 23 8.33 2.52 -5.10
C CYS A 23 6.85 2.94 -5.23
N LYS A 24 6.39 3.21 -6.46
CA LYS A 24 4.98 3.47 -6.80
C LYS A 24 4.05 2.26 -6.65
N LEU A 25 4.60 1.05 -6.48
CA LEU A 25 3.83 -0.18 -6.23
C LEU A 25 3.77 -0.54 -4.75
N ILE A 26 4.35 0.30 -3.87
CA ILE A 26 4.24 0.10 -2.42
C ILE A 26 2.78 0.33 -2.01
N SER A 27 2.20 -0.71 -1.44
CA SER A 27 0.88 -0.67 -0.82
C SER A 27 0.99 -0.65 0.70
N PHE A 28 -0.08 -0.24 1.36
CA PHE A 28 -0.20 -0.44 2.80
C PHE A 28 -0.05 -1.93 3.18
N PRO A 29 0.41 -2.22 4.41
CA PRO A 29 0.37 -3.57 4.95
C PRO A 29 -1.02 -4.21 4.82
N SER A 30 -1.07 -5.54 4.69
CA SER A 30 -2.31 -6.28 4.37
C SER A 30 -3.46 -6.01 5.35
N PHE A 31 -3.18 -5.78 6.63
CA PHE A 31 -4.20 -5.45 7.64
C PHE A 31 -4.79 -4.03 7.47
N LEU A 32 -4.08 -3.13 6.78
CA LEU A 32 -4.55 -1.80 6.40
C LEU A 32 -4.99 -1.72 4.93
N ALA A 33 -4.91 -2.82 4.18
CA ALA A 33 -5.29 -2.83 2.78
C ALA A 33 -6.79 -2.58 2.60
N THR A 34 -7.12 -1.73 1.62
CA THR A 34 -8.50 -1.46 1.18
C THR A 34 -8.56 -1.39 -0.34
N ILE A 35 -9.73 -1.70 -0.89
CA ILE A 35 -10.03 -1.41 -2.30
C ILE A 35 -10.05 0.13 -2.45
N PRO A 36 -9.35 0.71 -3.45
CA PRO A 36 -9.46 2.15 -3.70
C PRO A 36 -10.90 2.52 -4.08
N ALA A 37 -11.36 3.70 -3.65
CA ALA A 37 -12.77 4.10 -3.82
C ALA A 37 -13.22 4.13 -5.29
N SER A 38 -12.32 4.50 -6.21
CA SER A 38 -12.55 4.49 -7.67
C SER A 38 -12.89 3.09 -8.24
N PHE A 39 -12.57 2.03 -7.49
CA PHE A 39 -12.79 0.64 -7.86
C PHE A 39 -13.87 -0.06 -7.04
N ASP A 40 -14.44 0.59 -6.03
CA ASP A 40 -15.56 0.05 -5.26
C ASP A 40 -16.90 0.64 -5.73
N LEU A 41 -18.01 0.19 -5.14
CA LEU A 41 -19.35 0.63 -5.49
C LEU A 41 -19.61 2.03 -4.91
N PRO A 42 -19.99 3.05 -5.72
CA PRO A 42 -20.24 4.41 -5.25
C PRO A 42 -21.24 4.49 -4.09
N ARG A 43 -22.25 3.62 -4.07
CA ARG A 43 -23.26 3.53 -3.00
C ARG A 43 -22.72 3.18 -1.61
N LYS A 44 -21.44 2.79 -1.50
CA LYS A 44 -20.79 2.52 -0.21
C LYS A 44 -20.18 3.76 0.44
N TYR A 45 -20.25 4.90 -0.24
CA TYR A 45 -19.65 6.15 0.21
C TYR A 45 -20.73 7.22 0.36
N ASP A 46 -20.53 8.13 1.30
CA ASP A 46 -21.38 9.32 1.46
C ASP A 46 -21.00 10.41 0.45
N GLN A 47 -21.65 11.57 0.59
CA GLN A 47 -21.48 12.72 -0.30
C GLN A 47 -20.07 13.31 -0.25
N ASP A 48 -19.35 13.10 0.86
CA ASP A 48 -17.97 13.54 1.07
C ASP A 48 -16.95 12.49 0.60
N GLY A 49 -17.42 11.39 0.01
CA GLY A 49 -16.58 10.28 -0.43
C GLY A 49 -16.06 9.40 0.71
N GLN A 50 -16.62 9.54 1.93
CA GLN A 50 -16.23 8.73 3.07
C GLN A 50 -16.98 7.41 3.10
N PRO A 51 -16.35 6.31 3.52
CA PRO A 51 -17.02 5.03 3.66
C PRO A 51 -18.21 5.10 4.62
N LEU A 52 -19.35 4.54 4.22
CA LEU A 52 -20.53 4.36 5.08
C LEU A 52 -20.31 3.22 6.09
N ASP A 53 -19.49 2.23 5.75
CA ASP A 53 -19.10 1.16 6.67
C ASP A 53 -18.10 1.69 7.70
N GLU A 54 -18.49 1.65 8.98
CA GLU A 54 -17.69 2.12 10.11
C GLU A 54 -16.33 1.40 10.19
N ARG A 55 -16.27 0.11 9.86
CA ARG A 55 -15.00 -0.65 9.87
C ARG A 55 -14.03 -0.16 8.80
N LEU A 56 -14.55 0.16 7.61
CA LEU A 56 -13.76 0.70 6.52
C LEU A 56 -13.30 2.14 6.85
N ARG A 57 -14.18 2.95 7.46
CA ARG A 57 -13.86 4.30 7.93
C ARG A 57 -12.75 4.29 8.99
N GLU A 58 -12.84 3.38 9.95
CA GLU A 58 -11.78 3.19 10.96
C GLU A 58 -10.47 2.75 10.33
N ARG A 59 -10.50 1.87 9.32
CA ARG A 59 -9.28 1.48 8.60
C ARG A 59 -8.66 2.64 7.83
N TRP A 60 -9.46 3.53 7.23
CA TRP A 60 -8.95 4.74 6.58
C TRP A 60 -8.28 5.70 7.58
N ARG A 61 -8.88 5.86 8.76
CA ARG A 61 -8.28 6.59 9.88
C ARG A 61 -6.91 6.01 10.25
N GLN A 62 -6.84 4.69 10.44
CA GLN A 62 -5.60 3.96 10.74
C GLN A 62 -4.54 4.07 9.63
N ARG A 63 -4.94 4.13 8.36
CA ARG A 63 -4.01 4.42 7.24
C ARG A 63 -3.38 5.81 7.37
N GLY A 64 -4.16 6.80 7.78
CA GLY A 64 -3.65 8.14 8.08
C GLY A 64 -2.65 8.13 9.23
N GLU A 65 -2.98 7.47 10.33
CA GLU A 65 -2.06 7.34 11.48
C GLU A 65 -0.77 6.60 11.12
N TYR A 66 -0.88 5.52 10.34
CA TYR A 66 0.26 4.78 9.84
C TYR A 66 1.14 5.66 8.94
N LEU A 67 0.54 6.49 8.08
CA LEU A 67 1.27 7.40 7.22
C LEU A 67 2.05 8.45 8.02
N GLU A 68 1.45 9.02 9.07
CA GLU A 68 2.17 9.95 9.95
C GLU A 68 3.32 9.27 10.71
N MET A 69 3.12 8.03 11.17
CA MET A 69 4.19 7.24 11.78
C MET A 69 5.34 6.96 10.80
N VAL A 70 5.02 6.59 9.55
CA VAL A 70 6.04 6.41 8.50
C VAL A 70 6.79 7.72 8.26
N ARG A 71 6.09 8.85 8.16
CA ARG A 71 6.72 10.16 7.98
C ARG A 71 7.66 10.53 9.13
N SER A 72 7.29 10.22 10.37
CA SER A 72 8.15 10.54 11.52
C SER A 72 9.45 9.74 11.48
N VAL A 73 9.40 8.46 11.11
CA VAL A 73 10.59 7.61 10.99
C VAL A 73 11.44 8.05 9.79
N GLU A 74 10.81 8.35 8.66
CA GLU A 74 11.47 8.80 7.44
C GLU A 74 12.19 10.15 7.59
N HIS A 75 11.68 11.04 8.43
CA HIS A 75 12.32 12.32 8.73
C HIS A 75 13.67 12.14 9.43
N GLU A 76 13.86 11.06 10.20
CA GLU A 76 15.15 10.75 10.84
C GLU A 76 16.21 10.33 9.81
N GLU A 77 15.78 9.73 8.70
CA GLU A 77 16.63 9.14 7.66
C GLU A 77 16.76 10.01 6.38
N SER A 78 16.13 11.20 6.35
CA SER A 78 16.10 12.13 5.20
C SER A 78 15.59 11.54 3.88
N ASN A 79 14.77 10.48 3.94
CA ASN A 79 14.18 9.81 2.79
C ASN A 79 12.66 9.76 2.94
N HIS A 80 11.91 10.32 2.00
CA HIS A 80 10.44 10.42 2.07
C HIS A 80 9.71 9.54 1.05
N LEU A 81 10.40 8.58 0.44
CA LEU A 81 9.88 7.79 -0.67
C LEU A 81 8.69 6.90 -0.27
N LEU A 82 8.70 6.35 0.94
CA LEU A 82 7.66 5.45 1.44
C LEU A 82 6.39 6.23 1.78
N SER A 83 6.50 7.31 2.55
CA SER A 83 5.32 8.16 2.85
C SER A 83 4.77 8.84 1.60
N ALA A 84 5.61 9.24 0.63
CA ALA A 84 5.15 9.77 -0.64
C ALA A 84 4.33 8.74 -1.43
N GLY A 85 4.80 7.49 -1.52
CA GLY A 85 4.07 6.42 -2.20
C GLY A 85 2.77 6.01 -1.48
N LEU A 86 2.80 5.95 -0.15
CA LEU A 86 1.61 5.60 0.66
C LEU A 86 0.55 6.70 0.67
N GLY A 87 0.96 7.97 0.67
CA GLY A 87 0.06 9.12 0.66
C GLY A 87 -0.51 9.47 -0.72
N SER A 88 0.05 8.92 -1.79
CA SER A 88 -0.39 9.17 -3.16
C SER A 88 -1.56 8.25 -3.54
N GLU A 89 -2.76 8.81 -3.68
CA GLU A 89 -3.94 8.05 -4.13
C GLU A 89 -3.68 7.34 -5.47
N ARG A 90 -3.03 8.05 -6.40
CA ARG A 90 -2.65 7.51 -7.70
C ARG A 90 -1.74 6.28 -7.57
N ASP A 91 -0.72 6.34 -6.72
CA ASP A 91 0.21 5.22 -6.54
C ASP A 91 -0.49 4.04 -5.82
N GLN A 92 -1.36 4.31 -4.85
CA GLN A 92 -2.18 3.27 -4.21
C GLN A 92 -3.15 2.58 -5.18
N VAL A 93 -3.74 3.34 -6.11
CA VAL A 93 -4.51 2.79 -7.22
C VAL A 93 -3.63 1.89 -8.09
N MET A 94 -2.47 2.38 -8.53
CA MET A 94 -1.56 1.60 -9.39
C MET A 94 -1.07 0.32 -8.71
N ALA A 95 -0.69 0.39 -7.44
CA ALA A 95 -0.30 -0.77 -6.64
C ALA A 95 -1.45 -1.79 -6.58
N TYR A 96 -2.67 -1.35 -6.27
CA TYR A 96 -3.84 -2.23 -6.23
C TYR A 96 -4.10 -2.92 -7.58
N LEU A 97 -3.96 -2.19 -8.69
CA LEU A 97 -4.15 -2.73 -10.04
C LEU A 97 -3.10 -3.78 -10.40
N TYR A 98 -1.84 -3.52 -10.07
CA TYR A 98 -0.75 -4.47 -10.27
C TYR A 98 -1.02 -5.79 -9.53
N TRP A 99 -1.44 -5.71 -8.25
CA TRP A 99 -1.79 -6.88 -7.45
C TRP A 99 -3.05 -7.59 -7.96
N ALA A 100 -4.09 -6.84 -8.36
CA ALA A 100 -5.29 -7.42 -8.95
C ALA A 100 -5.01 -8.17 -10.27
N TYR A 101 -4.02 -7.69 -11.03
CA TYR A 101 -3.55 -8.32 -12.26
C TYR A 101 -2.77 -9.60 -12.00
N GLY A 102 -1.75 -9.52 -11.14
CA GLY A 102 -0.92 -10.68 -10.81
C GLY A 102 -1.65 -11.80 -10.07
N GLY A 103 -2.62 -11.45 -9.21
CA GLY A 103 -3.28 -12.41 -8.32
C GLY A 103 -4.61 -12.98 -8.85
N PHE A 104 -5.51 -12.14 -9.36
CA PHE A 104 -6.91 -12.52 -9.56
C PHE A 104 -7.42 -12.51 -11.01
N GLY A 105 -6.67 -11.93 -11.96
CA GLY A 105 -7.02 -11.99 -13.38
C GLY A 105 -8.44 -11.49 -13.73
N LYS A 106 -8.94 -10.44 -13.05
CA LYS A 106 -10.32 -9.96 -13.29
C LYS A 106 -10.42 -9.06 -14.53
N LEU A 107 -10.62 -9.65 -15.71
CA LEU A 107 -10.72 -8.96 -17.01
C LEU A 107 -11.67 -7.74 -17.03
N GLY A 108 -12.84 -7.83 -16.38
CA GLY A 108 -13.82 -6.73 -16.33
C GLY A 108 -13.34 -5.49 -15.55
N PHE A 109 -12.32 -5.63 -14.71
CA PHE A 109 -11.72 -4.54 -13.95
C PHE A 109 -10.85 -3.64 -14.84
N TYR A 110 -10.18 -4.19 -15.86
CA TYR A 110 -9.21 -3.45 -16.68
C TYR A 110 -9.85 -2.52 -17.71
N HIS A 111 -11.03 -2.86 -18.21
CA HIS A 111 -11.75 -2.00 -19.14
C HIS A 111 -12.03 -0.62 -18.51
N ARG A 112 -12.46 -0.61 -17.23
CA ARG A 112 -12.76 0.61 -16.49
C ARG A 112 -11.53 1.47 -16.21
N ILE A 113 -10.37 0.85 -16.00
CA ILE A 113 -9.09 1.54 -15.82
C ILE A 113 -8.67 2.23 -17.12
N ILE A 114 -8.76 1.52 -18.25
CA ILE A 114 -8.39 2.06 -19.55
C ILE A 114 -9.27 3.25 -19.92
N GLU A 115 -10.56 3.23 -19.55
CA GLU A 115 -11.45 4.37 -19.72
C GLU A 115 -11.06 5.58 -18.86
N GLN A 116 -10.56 5.38 -17.63
CA GLN A 116 -10.14 6.46 -16.73
C GLN A 116 -8.76 7.04 -17.06
N LEU A 117 -7.91 6.31 -17.79
CA LEU A 117 -6.57 6.74 -18.20
C LEU A 117 -6.55 7.40 -19.60
N ARG A 118 -7.68 7.46 -20.29
CA ARG A 118 -7.84 8.05 -21.63
C ARG A 118 -8.29 9.51 -21.53
#